data_AF-A0A0Q9TRM4-F1
#
_entry.id   AF-A0A0Q9TRM4-F1
#
_cell.length_a   1.000
_cell.length_b   1.000
_cell.length_c   1.000
_cell.angle_alpha   90.00
_cell.angle_beta   90.00
_cell.angle_gamma   90.00
#
_symmetry.space_group_name_H-M   'P 1'
#
loop_
_entity.id
_entity.type
_entity.pdbx_description
1 polymer ?
#
loop_
_entity_poly.entity_id
_entity_poly.type
_entity_poly.pdbx_seq_one_letter_code
_entity_poly.pdbx_strand_id
1 'polypeptide(L)'
;MNSRKLPVVVVDDDPDVLRDDVAYLGFDYPGREVVTYQQLTSAVPALIRREEPFVLILDHDFPPEGGTTRLEGHVLATRLRERHPWGMLLPICYRSGRFSATAWTELTATEGSFAPTMYVDKASMGVVGCVEMLDSAFARTRQAWLRQAELLLEYSDYDDLEDVVPTFPPDPE
;
A
#
# COMPACT_ATOMS: atom_id res chain seq x y z
N MET A 1 -1.14 21.92 -7.89
CA MET A 1 0.07 21.08 -7.74
C MET A 1 -0.27 19.71 -8.28
N ASN A 2 0.38 19.25 -9.35
CA ASN A 2 0.27 17.87 -9.79
C ASN A 2 0.96 17.02 -8.72
N SER A 3 0.18 16.30 -7.90
CA SER A 3 0.77 15.34 -6.97
C SER A 3 1.49 14.29 -7.80
N ARG A 4 2.80 14.16 -7.61
CA ARG A 4 3.58 13.07 -8.20
C ARG A 4 2.87 11.75 -7.87
N LYS A 5 2.63 10.95 -8.90
CA LYS A 5 1.99 9.64 -8.75
C LYS A 5 2.96 8.71 -8.02
N LEU A 6 2.46 7.98 -7.02
CA LEU A 6 3.28 7.04 -6.26
C LEU A 6 3.80 5.92 -7.16
N PRO A 7 5.03 5.42 -6.94
CA PRO A 7 5.49 4.16 -7.49
C PRO A 7 4.48 3.05 -7.21
N VAL A 8 4.35 2.09 -8.13
CA VAL A 8 3.46 0.93 -7.99
C VAL A 8 4.32 -0.31 -7.80
N VAL A 9 4.00 -1.07 -6.76
CA VAL A 9 4.57 -2.38 -6.50
C VAL A 9 3.46 -3.40 -6.66
N VAL A 10 3.66 -4.38 -7.53
CA VAL A 10 2.76 -5.51 -7.70
C VAL A 10 3.46 -6.77 -7.19
N VAL A 11 2.82 -7.48 -6.28
CA VAL A 11 3.31 -8.77 -5.77
C VAL A 11 2.23 -9.81 -6.04
N ASP A 12 2.47 -10.65 -7.05
CA ASP A 12 1.53 -11.66 -7.54
C ASP A 12 2.35 -12.82 -8.13
N ASP A 13 1.98 -14.06 -7.83
CA ASP A 13 2.72 -15.26 -8.27
C ASP A 13 2.54 -15.56 -9.77
N ASP A 14 1.57 -14.91 -10.42
CA ASP A 14 1.31 -14.99 -11.86
C ASP A 14 1.43 -13.61 -12.54
N PRO A 15 2.67 -13.13 -12.76
CA PRO A 15 2.90 -11.80 -13.33
C PRO A 15 2.47 -11.69 -14.80
N ASP A 16 2.36 -12.81 -15.51
CA ASP A 16 2.02 -12.81 -16.93
C ASP A 16 0.57 -12.37 -17.16
N VAL A 17 -0.32 -12.69 -16.22
CA VAL A 17 -1.72 -12.23 -16.21
C VAL A 17 -1.83 -10.70 -16.04
N LEU A 18 -0.79 -10.05 -15.51
CA LEU A 18 -0.80 -8.62 -15.19
C LEU A 18 0.00 -7.78 -16.19
N ARG A 19 0.57 -8.40 -17.23
CA ARG A 19 1.50 -7.73 -18.16
C ARG A 19 0.89 -6.50 -18.83
N ASP A 20 -0.34 -6.59 -19.30
CA ASP A 20 -1.02 -5.50 -20.01
C ASP A 20 -1.31 -4.33 -19.07
N ASP A 21 -1.78 -4.61 -17.85
CA ASP A 21 -2.03 -3.59 -16.83
C ASP A 21 -0.73 -2.88 -16.40
N VAL A 22 0.36 -3.63 -16.21
CA VAL A 22 1.68 -3.08 -15.86
C VAL A 22 2.23 -2.21 -16.99
N ALA A 23 2.10 -2.66 -18.23
CA ALA A 23 2.51 -1.88 -19.40
C ALA A 23 1.70 -0.59 -19.54
N TYR A 24 0.37 -0.67 -19.33
CA TYR A 24 -0.52 0.48 -19.34
C TYR A 24 -0.12 1.50 -18.27
N LEU A 25 0.13 1.06 -17.03
CA LEU A 25 0.55 1.93 -15.93
C LEU A 25 1.87 2.67 -16.23
N GLY A 26 2.80 2.03 -16.93
CA GLY A 26 4.06 2.66 -17.33
C GLY A 26 3.94 3.64 -18.51
N PHE A 27 2.96 3.43 -19.40
CA PHE A 27 2.76 4.25 -20.59
C PHE A 27 1.86 5.46 -20.34
N ASP A 28 0.68 5.26 -19.75
CA ASP A 28 -0.34 6.31 -19.55
C ASP A 28 -0.09 7.20 -18.33
N TYR A 29 0.86 6.81 -17.46
CA TYR A 29 1.35 7.66 -16.38
C TYR A 29 2.86 7.88 -16.54
N PRO A 30 3.30 8.77 -17.47
CA PRO A 30 4.72 9.00 -17.73
C PRO A 30 5.47 9.36 -16.44
N GLY A 31 6.52 8.59 -16.13
CA GLY A 31 7.35 8.78 -14.93
C GLY A 31 6.89 7.97 -13.71
N ARG A 32 5.85 7.15 -13.82
CA ARG A 32 5.44 6.21 -12.77
C ARG A 32 6.30 4.94 -12.83
N GLU A 33 7.09 4.72 -11.79
CA GLU A 33 7.82 3.46 -11.62
C GLU A 33 6.85 2.33 -11.27
N VAL A 34 6.93 1.20 -11.99
CA VAL A 34 6.19 -0.03 -11.68
C VAL A 34 7.18 -1.17 -11.48
N VAL A 35 7.13 -1.81 -10.32
CA VAL A 35 7.99 -2.95 -9.96
C VAL A 35 7.11 -4.15 -9.66
N THR A 36 7.50 -5.32 -10.18
CA THR A 36 6.78 -6.57 -9.95
C THR A 36 7.64 -7.57 -9.19
N TYR A 37 7.02 -8.30 -8.27
CA TYR A 37 7.63 -9.41 -7.54
C TYR A 37 6.74 -10.64 -7.67
N GLN A 38 7.34 -11.78 -7.97
CA GLN A 38 6.63 -13.07 -8.10
C GLN A 38 6.56 -13.83 -6.78
N GLN A 39 7.36 -13.42 -5.80
CA GLN A 39 7.62 -14.17 -4.57
C GLN A 39 7.67 -13.24 -3.37
N LEU A 40 6.94 -13.59 -2.31
CA LEU A 40 6.93 -12.83 -1.05
C LEU A 40 8.33 -12.76 -0.42
N THR A 41 9.14 -13.81 -0.54
CA THR A 41 10.50 -13.88 0.02
C THR A 41 11.44 -12.84 -0.59
N SER A 42 11.24 -12.52 -1.87
CA SER A 42 11.97 -11.45 -2.56
C SER A 42 11.39 -10.05 -2.27
N ALA A 43 10.05 -9.93 -2.17
CA ALA A 43 9.37 -8.66 -1.96
C ALA A 43 9.61 -8.08 -0.57
N VAL A 44 9.42 -8.87 0.50
CA VAL A 44 9.50 -8.41 1.90
C VAL A 44 10.78 -7.60 2.21
N PRO A 45 12.01 -8.11 1.98
CA PRO A 45 13.22 -7.40 2.36
C PRO A 45 13.52 -6.17 1.49
N ALA A 46 12.99 -6.12 0.26
CA ALA A 46 13.14 -4.98 -0.63
C ALA A 46 12.19 -3.85 -0.22
N LEU A 47 10.92 -4.20 0.05
CA LEU A 47 9.88 -3.23 0.37
C LEU A 47 10.04 -2.62 1.75
N ILE A 48 10.45 -3.38 2.78
CA ILE A 48 10.70 -2.84 4.12
C ILE A 48 11.83 -1.79 4.13
N ARG A 49 12.81 -1.92 3.22
CA ARG A 49 13.96 -1.01 3.13
C ARG A 49 13.71 0.24 2.30
N ARG A 50 12.54 0.34 1.65
CA ARG A 50 12.18 1.52 0.88
C ARG A 50 11.82 2.65 1.86
N GLU A 51 12.28 3.86 1.59
CA GLU A 51 12.00 5.04 2.43
C GLU A 51 10.77 5.81 1.95
N GLU A 52 10.51 5.75 0.63
CA GLU A 52 9.41 6.46 -0.03
C GLU A 52 8.10 5.66 -0.02
N PRO A 53 6.93 6.32 0.00
CA PRO A 53 5.65 5.65 -0.10
C PRO A 53 5.41 5.09 -1.50
N PHE A 54 4.67 3.99 -1.58
CA PHE A 54 4.29 3.33 -2.83
C PHE A 54 2.89 2.74 -2.72
N VAL A 55 2.25 2.51 -3.87
CA VAL A 55 1.01 1.74 -3.97
C VAL A 55 1.36 0.26 -4.07
N LEU A 56 0.86 -0.55 -3.14
CA LEU A 56 1.05 -2.00 -3.15
C LEU A 56 -0.22 -2.69 -3.66
N ILE A 57 -0.07 -3.46 -4.73
CA ILE A 57 -1.08 -4.41 -5.20
C ILE A 57 -0.57 -5.80 -4.84
N LEU A 58 -1.32 -6.52 -4.01
CA LEU A 58 -0.86 -7.72 -3.34
C LEU A 58 -1.86 -8.85 -3.55
N ASP A 59 -1.41 -9.94 -4.19
CA ASP A 59 -2.17 -11.18 -4.13
C ASP A 59 -2.20 -11.71 -2.69
N HIS A 60 -3.28 -12.39 -2.34
CA HIS A 60 -3.39 -13.03 -1.04
C HIS A 60 -2.70 -14.40 -1.02
N ASP A 61 -2.77 -15.13 -2.12
CA ASP A 61 -2.54 -16.56 -2.15
C ASP A 61 -1.23 -16.95 -2.84
N PHE A 62 -0.13 -17.06 -2.09
CA PHE A 62 1.13 -17.55 -2.68
C PHE A 62 1.29 -19.07 -2.50
N PRO A 63 1.89 -19.77 -3.48
CA PRO A 63 2.25 -21.16 -3.33
C PRO A 63 3.38 -21.31 -2.29
N PRO A 64 3.42 -22.43 -1.54
CA PRO A 64 4.49 -22.69 -0.60
C PRO A 64 5.84 -22.81 -1.32
N GLU A 65 6.81 -21.98 -0.92
CA GLU A 65 8.19 -22.11 -1.39
C GLU A 65 8.91 -23.24 -0.62
N GLY A 66 9.57 -24.15 -1.35
CA GLY A 66 10.43 -25.18 -0.75
C GLY A 66 9.75 -26.19 0.18
N GLY A 67 8.43 -26.35 0.12
CA GLY A 67 7.67 -27.28 0.97
C GLY A 67 7.39 -26.77 2.39
N THR A 68 7.71 -25.51 2.69
CA THR A 68 7.34 -24.84 3.95
C THR A 68 5.96 -24.17 3.88
N THR A 69 5.41 -23.82 5.04
CA THR A 69 4.06 -23.24 5.24
C THR A 69 3.69 -22.21 4.19
N ARG A 70 2.44 -22.26 3.71
CA ARG A 70 1.87 -21.27 2.80
C ARG A 70 2.10 -19.86 3.36
N LEU A 71 2.73 -18.99 2.58
CA LEU A 71 2.88 -17.59 2.93
C LEU A 71 1.69 -16.85 2.34
N GLU A 72 0.97 -16.13 3.19
CA GLU A 72 -0.19 -15.34 2.76
C GLU A 72 0.21 -13.88 2.62
N GLY A 73 -0.35 -13.19 1.62
CA GLY A 73 -0.05 -11.79 1.35
C GLY A 73 -0.28 -10.90 2.58
N HIS A 74 -1.28 -11.21 3.41
CA HIS A 74 -1.55 -10.45 4.64
C HIS A 74 -0.34 -10.39 5.58
N VAL A 75 0.50 -11.42 5.64
CA VAL A 75 1.72 -11.44 6.46
C VAL A 75 2.72 -10.39 5.99
N LEU A 76 2.88 -10.19 4.67
CA LEU A 76 3.74 -9.13 4.13
C LEU A 76 3.19 -7.76 4.51
N ALA A 77 1.89 -7.55 4.34
CA ALA A 77 1.27 -6.28 4.65
C ALA A 77 1.39 -5.94 6.14
N THR A 78 1.15 -6.88 7.05
CA THR A 78 1.35 -6.68 8.49
C THR A 78 2.79 -6.26 8.80
N ARG A 79 3.79 -6.92 8.21
CA ARG A 79 5.20 -6.54 8.38
C ARG A 79 5.52 -5.15 7.85
N LEU A 80 4.92 -4.74 6.72
CA LEU A 80 5.08 -3.40 6.18
C LEU A 80 4.42 -2.36 7.10
N ARG A 81 3.23 -2.64 7.63
CA ARG A 81 2.55 -1.76 8.59
C ARG A 81 3.40 -1.52 9.84
N GLU A 82 4.08 -2.55 10.34
CA GLU A 82 4.92 -2.48 11.53
C GLU A 82 6.28 -1.81 11.32
N ARG A 83 6.90 -1.98 10.14
CA ARG A 83 8.33 -1.69 9.95
C ARG A 83 8.63 -0.62 8.90
N HIS A 84 7.73 -0.37 7.97
CA HIS A 84 7.95 0.65 6.95
C HIS A 84 7.74 2.06 7.54
N PRO A 85 8.53 3.08 7.16
CA PRO A 85 8.34 4.45 7.66
C PRO A 85 6.93 5.00 7.40
N TRP A 86 6.35 4.61 6.28
CA TRP A 86 4.96 4.95 5.90
C TRP A 86 3.95 3.88 6.31
N GLY A 87 4.33 2.96 7.19
CA GLY A 87 3.59 1.74 7.52
C GLY A 87 2.09 1.96 7.62
N MET A 88 1.61 2.80 8.53
CA MET A 88 0.17 3.06 8.71
C MET A 88 -0.52 3.76 7.52
N LEU A 89 0.22 4.41 6.64
CA LEU A 89 -0.29 5.25 5.55
C LEU A 89 -0.09 4.65 4.16
N LEU A 90 0.64 3.53 4.06
CA LEU A 90 0.86 2.86 2.78
C LEU A 90 -0.47 2.46 2.13
N PRO A 91 -0.74 2.86 0.89
CA PRO A 91 -1.88 2.36 0.13
C PRO A 91 -1.68 0.90 -0.28
N ILE A 92 -2.50 0.00 0.25
CA ILE A 92 -2.41 -1.45 -0.03
C ILE A 92 -3.75 -1.98 -0.58
N CYS A 93 -3.71 -2.68 -1.71
CA CYS A 93 -4.85 -3.40 -2.28
C CYS A 93 -4.57 -4.90 -2.20
N TYR A 94 -5.42 -5.61 -1.48
CA TYR A 94 -5.48 -7.07 -1.53
C TYR A 94 -6.32 -7.49 -2.71
N ARG A 95 -5.73 -8.26 -3.63
CA ARG A 95 -6.40 -8.70 -4.86
C ARG A 95 -6.37 -10.21 -4.96
N SER A 96 -7.46 -10.89 -4.61
CA SER A 96 -7.52 -12.36 -4.61
C SER A 96 -8.71 -12.89 -5.41
N GLY A 97 -8.57 -14.11 -5.94
CA GLY A 97 -9.67 -14.87 -6.53
C GLY A 97 -10.09 -16.09 -5.69
N ARG A 98 -9.41 -16.37 -4.57
CA ARG A 98 -9.66 -17.54 -3.71
C ARG A 98 -9.97 -17.16 -2.26
N PHE A 99 -9.41 -16.06 -1.79
CA PHE A 99 -9.80 -15.41 -0.55
C PHE A 99 -11.06 -14.60 -0.78
N SER A 100 -12.03 -14.60 0.15
CA SER A 100 -13.32 -13.94 -0.05
C SER A 100 -13.38 -12.58 0.65
N ALA A 101 -14.28 -11.70 0.20
CA ALA A 101 -14.54 -10.42 0.88
C ALA A 101 -15.01 -10.60 2.33
N THR A 102 -15.76 -11.67 2.62
CA THR A 102 -16.18 -12.01 3.99
C THR A 102 -14.98 -12.40 4.85
N ALA A 103 -14.12 -13.29 4.36
CA ALA A 103 -12.90 -13.68 5.07
C ALA A 103 -11.96 -12.49 5.29
N TRP A 104 -11.86 -11.59 4.31
CA TRP A 104 -11.15 -10.32 4.46
C TRP A 104 -11.73 -9.43 5.57
N THR A 105 -13.05 -9.30 5.61
CA THR A 105 -13.72 -8.50 6.64
C THR A 105 -13.46 -9.06 8.04
N GLU A 106 -13.53 -10.38 8.20
CA GLU A 106 -13.24 -11.06 9.47
C GLU A 106 -11.77 -10.88 9.90
N LEU A 107 -10.83 -11.04 8.96
CA LEU A 107 -9.41 -10.80 9.19
C LEU A 107 -9.15 -9.36 9.68
N THR A 108 -9.70 -8.37 8.97
CA THR A 108 -9.52 -6.97 9.36
C THR A 108 -10.17 -6.60 10.69
N ALA A 109 -11.26 -7.26 11.07
CA ALA A 109 -11.91 -7.06 12.36
C ALA A 109 -11.08 -7.62 13.53
N THR A 110 -10.27 -8.67 13.27
CA THR A 110 -9.46 -9.35 14.30
C THR A 110 -8.06 -8.78 14.42
N GLU A 111 -7.40 -8.51 13.29
CA GLU A 111 -6.01 -8.01 13.26
C GLU A 111 -5.90 -6.48 13.24
N GLY A 112 -7.02 -5.79 12.97
CA GLY A 112 -7.05 -4.36 12.70
C GLY A 112 -6.64 -4.06 11.26
N SER A 113 -7.30 -3.07 10.65
CA SER A 113 -6.95 -2.58 9.31
C SER A 113 -6.50 -1.14 9.39
N PHE A 114 -5.40 -0.84 8.71
CA PHE A 114 -4.86 0.51 8.60
C PHE A 114 -5.21 1.08 7.23
N ALA A 115 -5.86 2.23 7.20
CA ALA A 115 -6.19 2.92 5.95
C ALA A 115 -4.96 3.69 5.42
N PRO A 116 -4.71 3.70 4.10
CA PRO A 116 -5.58 3.18 3.04
C PRO A 116 -5.31 1.71 2.75
N THR A 117 -6.31 0.86 3.02
CA THR A 117 -6.33 -0.54 2.60
C THR A 117 -7.64 -0.82 1.90
N MET A 118 -7.59 -1.55 0.78
CA MET A 118 -8.79 -2.07 0.11
C MET A 118 -8.63 -3.56 -0.21
N TYR A 119 -9.76 -4.22 -0.41
CA TYR A 119 -9.83 -5.58 -0.92
C TYR A 119 -10.63 -5.59 -2.22
N VAL A 120 -10.17 -6.39 -3.18
CA VAL A 120 -10.75 -6.52 -4.51
C VAL A 120 -10.74 -7.99 -4.92
N ASP A 121 -11.85 -8.47 -5.44
CA ASP A 121 -11.90 -9.77 -6.11
C ASP A 121 -11.26 -9.64 -7.51
N LYS A 122 -10.32 -10.55 -7.86
CA LYS A 122 -9.59 -10.53 -9.15
C LYS A 122 -10.53 -10.43 -10.36
N ALA A 123 -11.74 -10.98 -10.30
CA ALA A 123 -12.73 -10.92 -11.38
C ALA A 123 -13.47 -9.58 -11.51
N SER A 124 -13.42 -8.72 -10.49
CA SER A 124 -14.22 -7.50 -10.41
C SER A 124 -13.49 -6.24 -10.89
N MET A 125 -12.17 -6.19 -10.78
CA MET A 125 -11.38 -5.02 -11.16
C MET A 125 -9.95 -5.38 -11.54
N GLY A 126 -9.44 -4.72 -12.59
CA GLY A 126 -8.05 -4.79 -13.01
C GLY A 126 -7.12 -3.97 -12.10
N VAL A 127 -5.82 -4.12 -12.29
CA VAL A 127 -4.80 -3.47 -11.45
C VAL A 127 -4.86 -1.95 -11.61
N VAL A 128 -5.09 -1.45 -12.82
CA VAL A 128 -5.17 0.00 -13.09
C VAL A 128 -6.22 0.69 -12.21
N GLY A 129 -7.44 0.14 -12.18
CA GLY A 129 -8.52 0.70 -11.35
C GLY A 129 -8.20 0.68 -9.85
N CYS A 130 -7.54 -0.39 -9.39
CA CYS A 130 -7.09 -0.49 -8.00
C CYS A 130 -6.09 0.62 -7.65
N VAL A 131 -5.12 0.87 -8.53
CA VAL A 131 -4.10 1.92 -8.34
C VAL A 131 -4.74 3.31 -8.30
N GLU A 132 -5.68 3.62 -9.20
CA GLU A 132 -6.36 4.92 -9.22
C GLU A 132 -7.18 5.19 -7.94
N MET A 133 -7.87 4.17 -7.45
CA MET A 133 -8.62 4.25 -6.20
C MET A 133 -7.70 4.47 -5.00
N LEU A 134 -6.59 3.75 -4.96
CA LEU A 134 -5.60 3.86 -3.89
C LEU A 134 -4.85 5.19 -3.90
N ASP A 135 -4.45 5.69 -5.07
CA ASP A 135 -3.88 7.03 -5.21
C ASP A 135 -4.81 8.09 -4.62
N SER A 136 -6.08 8.00 -5.00
CA SER A 136 -7.11 8.94 -4.56
C SER A 136 -7.35 8.82 -3.05
N ALA A 137 -7.35 7.60 -2.51
CA ALA A 137 -7.48 7.36 -1.08
C ALA A 137 -6.27 7.91 -0.31
N PHE A 138 -5.06 7.63 -0.76
CA PHE A 138 -3.82 8.13 -0.17
C PHE A 138 -3.77 9.66 -0.15
N ALA A 139 -4.11 10.31 -1.27
CA ALA A 139 -4.14 11.77 -1.35
C ALA A 139 -5.11 12.38 -0.33
N ARG A 140 -6.31 11.80 -0.17
CA ARG A 140 -7.29 12.25 0.84
C ARG A 140 -6.80 12.02 2.26
N THR A 141 -6.23 10.84 2.55
CA THR A 141 -5.67 10.52 3.88
C THR A 141 -4.54 11.47 4.24
N ARG A 142 -3.61 11.73 3.30
CA ARG A 142 -2.51 12.69 3.50
C ARG A 142 -3.04 14.09 3.77
N GLN A 143 -4.01 14.57 2.99
CA GLN A 143 -4.62 15.89 3.21
C GLN A 143 -5.32 15.98 4.57
N ALA A 144 -6.07 14.95 4.96
CA ALA A 144 -6.73 14.92 6.26
C ALA A 144 -5.73 14.96 7.42
N TRP A 145 -4.63 14.22 7.31
CA TRP A 145 -3.60 14.19 8.34
C TRP A 145 -2.83 15.52 8.43
N LEU A 146 -2.45 16.11 7.29
CA LEU A 146 -1.82 17.44 7.26
C LEU A 146 -2.73 18.50 7.90
N ARG A 147 -4.02 18.49 7.56
CA ARG A 147 -5.00 19.41 8.16
C ARG A 147 -5.13 19.20 9.68
N GLN A 148 -5.08 17.95 10.15
CA GLN A 148 -5.09 17.68 11.59
C GLN A 148 -3.83 18.18 12.27
N ALA A 149 -2.66 18.01 11.66
CA ALA A 149 -1.40 18.54 12.18
C ALA A 149 -1.41 20.07 12.25
N GLU A 150 -1.89 20.75 11.20
CA GLU A 150 -2.08 22.21 11.19
C GLU A 150 -2.99 22.66 12.33
N LEU A 151 -4.15 22.02 12.50
CA LEU A 151 -5.07 22.34 13.60
C LEU A 151 -4.42 22.13 14.97
N LEU A 152 -3.65 21.06 15.16
CA LEU A 152 -2.95 20.81 16.43
C LEU A 152 -1.94 21.93 16.76
N LEU A 153 -1.26 22.48 15.75
CA LEU A 153 -0.35 23.62 15.90
C LEU A 153 -1.10 24.93 16.12
N GLU A 154 -2.26 25.13 15.50
CA GLU A 154 -3.12 26.29 15.74
C GLU A 154 -3.72 26.30 17.16
N TYR A 155 -3.99 25.12 17.73
CA TYR A 155 -4.52 24.97 19.08
C TYR A 155 -3.43 24.79 20.16
N SER A 156 -2.14 24.77 19.79
CA SER A 156 -1.02 24.66 20.75
C SER A 156 -0.60 25.97 21.41
N ASP A 157 -1.44 27.01 21.39
CA ASP A 157 -1.33 28.22 22.23
C ASP A 157 -1.47 27.93 23.76
N TYR A 158 -1.38 26.66 24.18
CA TYR A 158 -1.27 26.20 25.56
C TYR A 158 0.17 25.75 25.84
N ASP A 159 1.07 26.71 26.05
CA ASP A 159 2.33 26.75 26.84
C ASP A 159 3.26 25.53 27.06
N ASP A 160 3.04 24.32 26.51
CA ASP A 160 3.83 23.11 26.90
C ASP A 160 4.12 22.08 25.77
N LEU A 161 4.04 22.46 24.48
CA LEU A 161 4.31 21.52 23.36
C LEU A 161 5.42 21.99 22.40
N GLU A 162 6.62 22.23 22.91
CA GLU A 162 7.77 22.56 22.03
C GLU A 162 8.30 21.37 21.20
N ASP A 163 7.85 20.13 21.44
CA ASP A 163 8.50 18.93 20.86
C ASP A 163 7.58 17.95 20.09
N VAL A 164 6.34 18.32 19.74
CA VAL A 164 5.40 17.39 19.07
C VAL A 164 4.87 17.94 17.75
N VAL A 165 5.76 18.24 16.80
CA VAL A 165 5.36 18.37 15.40
C VAL A 165 5.53 17.00 14.73
N PRO A 166 4.46 16.33 14.29
CA PRO A 166 4.59 15.12 13.48
C PRO A 166 5.22 15.52 12.13
N THR A 167 6.51 15.27 11.95
CA THR A 167 7.18 15.48 10.67
C THR A 167 6.88 14.32 9.74
N PHE A 168 6.27 14.60 8.59
CA PHE A 168 6.30 13.67 7.46
C PHE A 168 7.74 13.50 6.98
N PRO A 169 8.12 12.31 6.47
CA PRO A 169 9.27 12.23 5.59
C PRO A 169 9.08 13.20 4.40
N PRO A 170 10.13 13.90 3.94
CA PRO A 170 10.02 14.83 2.84
C PRO A 170 9.45 14.15 1.59
N ASP A 171 8.74 14.92 0.75
CA ASP A 171 8.27 14.43 -0.54
C ASP A 171 9.48 13.94 -1.37
N PRO A 172 9.38 12.80 -2.08
CA PRO A 172 10.48 12.31 -2.88
C PRO A 172 10.78 13.26 -4.05
N GLU A 173 12.05 13.69 -4.17
CA GLU A 173 12.58 14.59 -5.20
C GLU A 173 12.43 14.06 -6.62
#